data_AF-A0A8H5M802-F1
#
_entry.id   AF-A0A8H5M802-F1
#
_cell.length_a   1.000
_cell.length_b   1.000
_cell.length_c   1.000
_cell.angle_alpha   90.00
_cell.angle_beta   90.00
_cell.angle_gamma   90.00
#
_symmetry.space_group_name_H-M   'P 1'
#
loop_
_entity.id
_entity.type
_entity.pdbx_description
1 polymer ?
#
loop_
_entity_poly.entity_id
_entity_poly.type
_entity_poly.pdbx_seq_one_letter_code
_entity_poly.pdbx_strand_id
1 'polypeptide(L)'
;MPRRPRSTFTLKKTSKGKKKPVSGDPNAPTDEEWKSMTEFGSFIVRDEDGDEHTFKRGDTATVLPHGIKVGDPLDLCDYWVVKIREVRLRTSEDVWTRVQWYWSGEEVHGVVKSFDADKCGRYERIFSDHFDYVPTAAFNAVVPLKKLIDTDIEQPFIPRDVFYTRYTFEYRARVIQPKPTAHTCLCSMPYAPDDPSPGAQMHYCPRPSCRRFFHAACAPRDPDAGAASRMRRLLAASPDVDGAVTLKELGGRGEPARKRARMNGSDSGEGGKGRGRGRGRGRGRGRGRGRGRARGRGRRTTTRVGEPLSAGAEMSDADADGDPDGEATLAPDSNLGLELGLNSDMDSDSDADADSDDLRLAALPGDLVLVAEQPIVRGAMFVKGGVAGNVGAVVRARRMVYEALAGVAVPEDWEGVFGEDVRGAVVEMEVPEEEEEEEDEEGVKGKTKSKTKGKGKGKDKSRMRTKGKERGVAVALLCPQCGGAI
;
A
#
# COMPACT_ATOMS: atom_id res chain seq x y z
N MET A 1 1.43 56.05 -25.86
CA MET A 1 0.32 55.09 -25.62
C MET A 1 -0.66 55.69 -24.63
N PRO A 2 -1.97 55.73 -24.94
CA PRO A 2 -2.98 56.30 -24.04
C PRO A 2 -3.12 55.45 -22.78
N ARG A 3 -3.00 56.08 -21.60
CA ARG A 3 -3.12 55.42 -20.30
C ARG A 3 -4.56 54.93 -20.11
N ARG A 4 -4.75 53.62 -19.93
CA ARG A 4 -6.06 53.03 -19.60
C ARG A 4 -6.60 53.68 -18.32
N PRO A 5 -7.86 54.16 -18.31
CA PRO A 5 -8.46 54.74 -17.11
C PRO A 5 -8.54 53.68 -16.00
N ARG A 6 -8.05 54.05 -14.82
CA ARG A 6 -8.11 53.21 -13.62
C ARG A 6 -9.58 52.99 -13.25
N SER A 7 -9.99 51.74 -13.24
CA SER A 7 -11.31 51.31 -12.76
C SER A 7 -11.50 51.78 -11.31
N THR A 8 -12.47 52.66 -11.10
CA THR A 8 -12.94 53.07 -9.77
C THR A 8 -13.62 51.88 -9.11
N PHE A 9 -12.89 51.21 -8.22
CA PHE A 9 -13.42 50.16 -7.36
C PHE A 9 -14.53 50.73 -6.48
N THR A 10 -15.78 50.50 -6.86
CA THR A 10 -16.93 50.70 -6.00
C THR A 10 -16.96 49.54 -4.99
N LEU A 11 -16.69 49.86 -3.72
CA LEU A 11 -16.83 48.91 -2.61
C LEU A 11 -18.27 48.38 -2.57
N LYS A 12 -18.49 47.17 -3.07
CA LYS A 12 -19.79 46.49 -2.97
C LYS A 12 -20.13 46.35 -1.49
N LYS A 13 -21.22 46.99 -1.09
CA LYS A 13 -21.82 46.90 0.24
C LYS A 13 -22.02 45.42 0.57
N THR A 14 -21.25 44.89 1.51
CA THR A 14 -21.37 43.49 1.94
C THR A 14 -22.72 43.32 2.63
N SER A 15 -23.68 42.73 1.93
CA SER A 15 -24.95 42.34 2.55
C SER A 15 -24.64 41.42 3.72
N LYS A 16 -25.16 41.72 4.92
CA LYS A 16 -25.12 40.80 6.07
C LYS A 16 -25.70 39.46 5.62
N GLY A 17 -24.85 38.50 5.27
CA GLY A 17 -25.27 37.18 4.85
C GLY A 17 -26.08 36.55 5.97
N LYS A 18 -27.26 36.01 5.65
CA LYS A 18 -28.01 35.14 6.57
C LYS A 18 -27.02 34.10 7.10
N LYS A 19 -26.84 34.03 8.41
CA LYS A 19 -26.03 32.99 9.04
C LYS A 19 -26.65 31.66 8.62
N LYS A 20 -25.91 30.88 7.83
CA LYS A 20 -26.33 29.51 7.53
C LYS A 20 -26.39 28.75 8.86
N PRO A 21 -27.39 27.90 9.09
CA PRO A 21 -27.42 27.03 10.26
C PRO A 21 -26.10 26.25 10.33
N VAL A 22 -25.57 26.10 11.54
CA VAL A 22 -24.22 25.58 11.82
C VAL A 22 -24.16 24.05 11.67
N SER A 23 -25.32 23.37 11.68
CA SER A 23 -25.45 21.92 11.61
C SER A 23 -26.55 21.51 10.63
N GLY A 24 -26.48 20.26 10.14
CA GLY A 24 -27.52 19.66 9.32
C GLY A 24 -28.82 19.39 10.08
N ASP A 25 -28.77 19.20 11.40
CA ASP A 25 -29.95 18.98 12.24
C ASP A 25 -30.41 20.31 12.90
N PRO A 26 -31.67 20.74 12.70
CA PRO A 26 -32.20 21.95 13.34
C PRO A 26 -32.24 21.88 14.87
N ASN A 27 -32.23 20.68 15.47
CA ASN A 27 -32.24 20.45 16.92
C ASN A 27 -30.84 20.23 17.52
N ALA A 28 -29.78 20.32 16.69
CA ALA A 28 -28.41 20.17 17.14
C ALA A 28 -28.07 21.16 18.28
N PRO A 29 -27.31 20.74 19.30
CA PRO A 29 -26.86 21.63 20.36
C PRO A 29 -26.06 22.81 19.83
N THR A 30 -26.25 23.97 20.45
CA THR A 30 -25.34 25.10 20.23
C THR A 30 -24.00 24.85 20.93
N ASP A 31 -22.92 25.52 20.50
CA ASP A 31 -21.61 25.37 21.16
C ASP A 31 -21.63 25.79 22.65
N GLU A 32 -22.52 26.70 23.04
CA GLU A 32 -22.69 27.13 24.43
C GLU A 32 -23.42 26.07 25.25
N GLU A 33 -24.50 25.53 24.70
CA GLU A 33 -25.24 24.41 25.28
C GLU A 33 -24.35 23.17 25.40
N TRP A 34 -23.61 22.82 24.35
CA TRP A 34 -22.69 21.69 24.36
C TRP A 34 -21.72 21.75 25.54
N LYS A 35 -21.18 22.93 25.83
CA LYS A 35 -20.23 23.15 26.94
C LYS A 35 -20.85 22.92 28.31
N SER A 36 -22.16 23.14 28.48
CA SER A 36 -22.87 22.91 29.75
C SER A 36 -23.41 21.48 29.90
N MET A 37 -23.48 20.71 28.81
CA MET A 37 -23.90 19.30 28.83
C MET A 37 -22.91 18.40 29.58
N THR A 38 -23.41 17.30 30.16
CA THR A 38 -22.59 16.35 30.94
C THR A 38 -21.83 15.41 30.01
N GLU A 39 -20.51 15.28 30.18
CA GLU A 39 -19.64 14.41 29.36
C GLU A 39 -19.71 12.93 29.79
N PHE A 40 -19.75 12.04 28.80
CA PHE A 40 -19.71 10.59 28.95
C PHE A 40 -18.58 9.98 28.09
N GLY A 41 -18.13 8.78 28.46
CA GLY A 41 -17.09 8.05 27.71
C GLY A 41 -17.62 7.16 26.58
N SER A 42 -18.90 6.76 26.66
CA SER A 42 -19.53 5.79 25.77
C SER A 42 -21.05 5.89 25.83
N PHE A 43 -21.72 5.31 24.84
CA PHE A 43 -23.18 5.13 24.79
C PHE A 43 -23.50 3.77 24.14
N ILE A 44 -24.76 3.34 24.27
CA ILE A 44 -25.27 2.08 23.72
C ILE A 44 -26.45 2.42 22.81
N VAL A 45 -26.48 1.84 21.62
CA VAL A 45 -27.62 1.88 20.70
C VAL A 45 -28.18 0.47 20.61
N ARG A 46 -29.50 0.33 20.67
CA ARG A 46 -30.19 -0.95 20.45
C ARG A 46 -30.74 -0.97 19.04
N ASP A 47 -30.48 -2.05 18.31
CA ASP A 47 -31.06 -2.24 16.98
C ASP A 47 -32.50 -2.80 17.06
N GLU A 48 -33.08 -3.08 15.90
CA GLU A 48 -34.46 -3.60 15.79
C GLU A 48 -34.61 -5.02 16.37
N ASP A 49 -33.53 -5.80 16.38
CA ASP A 49 -33.48 -7.15 16.96
C ASP A 49 -33.26 -7.11 18.49
N GLY A 50 -32.93 -5.92 19.02
CA GLY A 50 -32.68 -5.68 20.44
C GLY A 50 -31.24 -5.91 20.87
N ASP A 51 -30.32 -6.13 19.91
CA ASP A 51 -28.90 -6.29 20.18
C ASP A 51 -28.28 -4.94 20.55
N GLU A 52 -27.39 -4.98 21.55
CA GLU A 52 -26.75 -3.78 22.11
C GLU A 52 -25.40 -3.49 21.45
N HIS A 53 -25.32 -2.38 20.73
CA HIS A 53 -24.09 -1.88 20.11
C HIS A 53 -23.46 -0.79 20.97
N THR A 54 -22.25 -1.03 21.46
CA THR A 54 -21.53 -0.06 22.31
C THR A 54 -20.59 0.81 21.48
N PHE A 55 -20.69 2.12 21.66
CA PHE A 55 -19.84 3.12 21.00
C PHE A 55 -19.03 3.90 22.03
N LYS A 56 -17.75 4.13 21.74
CA LYS A 56 -16.81 4.82 22.64
C LYS A 56 -16.16 6.00 21.96
N ARG A 57 -15.69 6.95 22.78
CA ARG A 57 -14.84 8.05 22.30
C ARG A 57 -13.60 7.50 21.59
N GLY A 58 -13.37 8.00 20.38
CA GLY A 58 -12.25 7.60 19.53
C GLY A 58 -12.61 6.57 18.46
N ASP A 59 -13.74 5.88 18.60
CA ASP A 59 -14.21 4.92 17.60
C ASP A 59 -14.54 5.61 16.28
N THR A 60 -14.37 4.86 15.19
CA THR A 60 -14.89 5.21 13.87
C THR A 60 -16.19 4.43 13.66
N ALA A 61 -17.25 5.14 13.28
CA ALA A 61 -18.58 4.57 13.17
C ALA A 61 -19.30 5.05 11.90
N THR A 62 -20.31 4.30 11.49
CA THR A 62 -21.23 4.68 10.42
C THR A 62 -22.47 5.36 11.01
N VAL A 63 -22.94 6.39 10.32
CA VAL A 63 -24.14 7.17 10.65
C VAL A 63 -25.09 7.10 9.46
N LEU A 64 -26.38 6.90 9.75
CA LEU A 64 -27.41 6.82 8.73
C LEU A 64 -27.58 8.19 8.04
N PRO A 65 -27.54 8.27 6.70
CA PRO A 65 -27.75 9.52 5.98
C PRO A 65 -29.15 10.11 6.21
N HIS A 66 -29.25 11.44 6.12
CA HIS A 66 -30.52 12.13 6.32
C HIS A 66 -31.58 11.68 5.30
N GLY A 67 -32.79 11.38 5.80
CA GLY A 67 -33.94 11.00 4.97
C GLY A 67 -34.06 9.51 4.66
N ILE A 68 -33.05 8.70 5.01
CA ILE A 68 -33.10 7.24 4.95
C ILE A 68 -33.68 6.71 6.27
N LYS A 69 -34.58 5.72 6.21
CA LYS A 69 -35.16 5.12 7.42
C LYS A 69 -34.32 3.96 7.89
N VAL A 70 -34.36 3.69 9.19
CA VAL A 70 -33.82 2.44 9.75
C VAL A 70 -34.53 1.26 9.07
N GLY A 71 -33.76 0.26 8.65
CA GLY A 71 -34.26 -0.92 7.93
C GLY A 71 -34.25 -0.81 6.40
N ASP A 72 -34.09 0.39 5.82
CA ASP A 72 -33.93 0.52 4.37
C ASP A 72 -32.59 -0.13 3.93
N PRO A 73 -32.57 -0.96 2.86
CA PRO A 73 -31.34 -1.59 2.40
C PRO A 73 -30.37 -0.53 1.88
N LEU A 74 -29.25 -0.36 2.58
CA LEU A 74 -28.20 0.59 2.25
C LEU A 74 -26.86 -0.13 2.18
N ASP A 75 -26.11 0.08 1.09
CA ASP A 75 -24.77 -0.48 0.98
C ASP A 75 -23.86 0.21 2.00
N LEU A 76 -22.90 -0.55 2.55
CA LEU A 76 -22.03 -0.05 3.61
C LEU A 76 -21.30 1.24 3.19
N CYS A 77 -20.90 1.35 1.92
CA CYS A 77 -20.25 2.53 1.35
C CYS A 77 -21.14 3.77 1.23
N ASP A 78 -22.44 3.67 1.44
CA ASP A 78 -23.36 4.81 1.32
C ASP A 78 -23.66 5.44 2.68
N TYR A 79 -23.27 4.78 3.77
CA TYR A 79 -23.30 5.37 5.10
C TYR A 79 -22.29 6.51 5.22
N TRP A 80 -22.68 7.52 6.00
CA TRP A 80 -21.74 8.54 6.44
C TRP A 80 -20.79 7.96 7.46
N VAL A 81 -19.52 8.35 7.41
CA VAL A 81 -18.48 7.83 8.32
C VAL A 81 -18.00 8.94 9.23
N VAL A 82 -17.88 8.65 10.52
CA VAL A 82 -17.50 9.62 11.54
C VAL A 82 -16.44 9.07 12.49
N LYS A 83 -15.65 9.97 13.06
CA LYS A 83 -14.89 9.71 14.28
C LYS A 83 -15.59 10.32 15.49
N ILE A 84 -15.86 9.53 16.51
CA ILE A 84 -16.50 10.01 17.74
C ILE A 84 -15.47 10.78 18.56
N ARG A 85 -15.71 12.08 18.79
CA ARG A 85 -14.76 12.95 19.50
C ARG A 85 -15.16 13.19 20.95
N GLU A 86 -16.43 13.42 21.20
CA GLU A 86 -17.01 13.64 22.53
C GLU A 86 -18.44 13.08 22.55
N VAL A 87 -18.89 12.59 23.71
CA VAL A 87 -20.26 12.13 23.95
C VAL A 87 -20.81 12.95 25.12
N ARG A 88 -22.00 13.54 24.96
CA ARG A 88 -22.61 14.38 26.00
C ARG A 88 -24.11 14.16 26.10
N LEU A 89 -24.61 14.29 27.33
CA LEU A 89 -26.03 14.16 27.68
C LEU A 89 -26.65 15.54 27.89
N ARG A 90 -27.72 15.85 27.15
CA ARG A 90 -28.46 17.11 27.25
C ARG A 90 -29.54 17.01 28.31
N THR A 91 -30.38 15.98 28.21
CA THR A 91 -31.41 15.60 29.19
C THR A 91 -31.27 14.11 29.49
N SER A 92 -32.03 13.55 30.43
CA SER A 92 -31.92 12.13 30.82
C SER A 92 -32.01 11.12 29.67
N GLU A 93 -32.60 11.50 28.53
CA GLU A 93 -32.83 10.63 27.37
C GLU A 93 -32.17 11.17 26.09
N ASP A 94 -31.65 12.40 26.09
CA ASP A 94 -31.14 13.06 24.89
C ASP A 94 -29.60 13.07 24.87
N VAL A 95 -29.02 12.03 24.27
CA VAL A 95 -27.57 11.85 24.13
C VAL A 95 -27.12 12.27 22.74
N TRP A 96 -26.12 13.16 22.70
CA TRP A 96 -25.51 13.68 21.49
C TRP A 96 -24.03 13.36 21.43
N THR A 97 -23.51 13.32 20.22
CA THR A 97 -22.08 13.14 19.97
C THR A 97 -21.54 14.32 19.16
N ARG A 98 -20.34 14.77 19.52
CA ARG A 98 -19.56 15.63 18.64
C ARG A 98 -18.69 14.72 17.80
N VAL A 99 -18.87 14.79 16.50
CA VAL A 99 -18.21 13.94 15.53
C VAL A 99 -17.24 14.74 14.68
N GLN A 100 -16.30 14.03 14.05
CA GLN A 100 -15.48 14.56 12.96
C GLN A 100 -15.70 13.72 11.71
N TRP A 101 -16.01 14.38 10.60
CA TRP A 101 -16.45 13.71 9.38
C TRP A 101 -15.31 13.09 8.59
N TYR A 102 -15.60 11.91 8.04
CA TYR A 102 -14.86 11.28 6.97
C TYR A 102 -15.69 11.42 5.68
N TRP A 103 -15.19 12.20 4.72
CA TRP A 103 -15.90 12.54 3.49
C TRP A 103 -15.60 11.52 2.40
N SER A 104 -16.58 11.23 1.55
CA SER A 104 -16.39 10.51 0.30
C SER A 104 -15.67 11.38 -0.74
N GLY A 105 -15.16 10.75 -1.80
CA GLY A 105 -14.54 11.48 -2.92
C GLY A 105 -15.50 12.46 -3.60
N GLU A 106 -16.77 12.06 -3.77
CA GLU A 106 -17.81 12.89 -4.38
C GLU A 106 -18.14 14.15 -3.56
N GLU A 107 -18.26 14.00 -2.24
CA GLU A 107 -18.53 15.14 -1.35
C GLU A 107 -17.36 16.13 -1.35
N VAL A 108 -16.11 15.64 -1.37
CA VAL A 108 -14.93 16.50 -1.50
C VAL A 108 -14.90 17.19 -2.86
N HIS A 109 -15.22 16.50 -3.96
CA HIS A 109 -15.37 17.13 -5.28
C HIS A 109 -16.48 18.20 -5.30
N GLY A 110 -17.53 18.03 -4.49
CA GLY A 110 -18.55 19.04 -4.23
C GLY A 110 -17.97 20.39 -3.77
N VAL A 111 -16.92 20.34 -2.96
CA VAL A 111 -16.26 21.51 -2.33
C VAL A 111 -15.03 21.98 -3.14
N VAL A 112 -14.25 21.03 -3.65
CA VAL A 112 -13.00 21.23 -4.39
C VAL A 112 -13.18 20.67 -5.79
N LYS A 113 -13.66 21.50 -6.71
CA LYS A 113 -14.04 21.08 -8.07
C LYS A 113 -12.89 20.50 -8.92
N SER A 114 -11.64 20.79 -8.56
CA SER A 114 -10.45 20.23 -9.19
C SER A 114 -10.06 18.85 -8.67
N PHE A 115 -10.71 18.35 -7.61
CA PHE A 115 -10.47 17.02 -7.08
C PHE A 115 -11.19 15.99 -7.93
N ASP A 116 -10.50 14.93 -8.36
CA ASP A 116 -11.08 13.87 -9.19
C ASP A 116 -11.66 12.76 -8.31
N ALA A 117 -12.98 12.69 -8.20
CA ALA A 117 -13.68 11.72 -7.37
C ALA A 117 -13.59 10.29 -7.93
N ASP A 118 -13.45 10.13 -9.25
CA ASP A 118 -13.42 8.83 -9.93
C ASP A 118 -12.15 8.03 -9.59
N LYS A 119 -11.16 8.68 -8.96
CA LYS A 119 -9.92 8.07 -8.50
C LYS A 119 -9.95 7.66 -7.03
N CYS A 120 -11.06 7.93 -6.34
CA CYS A 120 -11.30 7.43 -5.00
C CYS A 120 -11.97 6.05 -5.08
N GLY A 121 -11.53 5.13 -4.23
CA GLY A 121 -12.24 3.85 -4.11
C GLY A 121 -13.61 4.02 -3.45
N ARG A 122 -14.48 3.05 -3.66
CA ARG A 122 -15.85 3.01 -3.12
C ARG A 122 -15.90 3.13 -1.60
N TYR A 123 -14.98 2.46 -0.92
CA TYR A 123 -14.81 2.48 0.54
C TYR A 123 -13.76 3.49 1.00
N GLU A 124 -13.28 4.35 0.11
CA GLU A 124 -12.34 5.39 0.49
C GLU A 124 -13.05 6.52 1.22
N ARG A 125 -12.38 7.00 2.26
CA ARG A 125 -12.82 8.12 3.08
C ARG A 125 -11.68 9.09 3.34
N ILE A 126 -11.99 10.37 3.27
CA ILE A 126 -11.06 11.49 3.41
C ILE A 126 -11.30 12.13 4.76
N PHE A 127 -10.29 12.08 5.63
CA PHE A 127 -10.42 12.56 7.01
C PHE A 127 -10.44 14.08 7.04
N SER A 128 -11.55 14.70 7.42
CA SER A 128 -11.71 16.16 7.38
C SER A 128 -11.49 16.84 8.73
N ASP A 129 -11.20 18.15 8.75
CA ASP A 129 -11.27 19.01 9.95
C ASP A 129 -12.70 19.50 10.28
N HIS A 130 -13.73 18.93 9.63
CA HIS A 130 -15.12 19.32 9.81
C HIS A 130 -15.74 18.57 11.00
N PHE A 131 -16.28 19.31 11.96
CA PHE A 131 -16.98 18.80 13.13
C PHE A 131 -18.47 19.14 13.04
N ASP A 132 -19.30 18.24 13.57
CA ASP A 132 -20.74 18.45 13.70
C ASP A 132 -21.28 17.72 14.95
N TYR A 133 -22.54 17.95 15.27
CA TYR A 133 -23.27 17.28 16.33
C TYR A 133 -24.26 16.29 15.74
N VAL A 134 -24.19 15.04 16.17
CA VAL A 134 -25.04 13.94 15.67
C VAL A 134 -25.74 13.27 16.86
N PRO A 135 -27.07 13.08 16.81
CA PRO A 135 -27.79 12.37 17.86
C PRO A 135 -27.37 10.89 17.87
N THR A 136 -27.26 10.30 19.05
CA THR A 136 -26.81 8.89 19.18
C THR A 136 -27.71 7.89 18.45
N ALA A 137 -28.99 8.21 18.27
CA ALA A 137 -29.96 7.39 17.52
C ALA A 137 -29.63 7.24 16.02
N ALA A 138 -28.75 8.08 15.46
CA ALA A 138 -28.35 7.99 14.05
C ALA A 138 -27.16 7.03 13.80
N PHE A 139 -26.53 6.51 14.85
CA PHE A 139 -25.40 5.60 14.72
C PHE A 139 -25.84 4.19 14.39
N ASN A 140 -25.13 3.55 13.45
CA ASN A 140 -25.43 2.19 13.00
C ASN A 140 -24.43 1.17 13.54
N ALA A 141 -23.13 1.31 13.23
CA ALA A 141 -22.12 0.33 13.61
C ALA A 141 -20.74 0.96 13.80
N VAL A 142 -19.91 0.34 14.65
CA VAL A 142 -18.47 0.64 14.71
C VAL A 142 -17.77 -0.09 13.57
N VAL A 143 -17.00 0.64 12.76
CA VAL A 143 -16.36 0.09 11.56
C VAL A 143 -14.85 0.26 11.61
N PRO A 144 -14.07 -0.75 11.14
CA PRO A 144 -12.63 -0.58 10.99
C PRO A 144 -12.35 0.42 9.87
N LEU A 145 -11.47 1.37 10.14
CA LEU A 145 -10.95 2.29 9.14
C LEU A 145 -9.43 2.16 9.06
N LYS A 146 -8.94 1.63 7.94
CA LYS A 146 -7.51 1.38 7.71
C LYS A 146 -6.85 2.62 7.09
N LYS A 147 -5.54 2.74 7.25
CA LYS A 147 -4.76 3.79 6.58
C LYS A 147 -3.98 3.16 5.44
N LEU A 148 -4.10 3.74 4.25
CA LEU A 148 -3.33 3.37 3.07
C LEU A 148 -2.25 4.41 2.84
N ILE A 149 -0.99 3.99 2.91
CA ILE A 149 0.20 4.81 2.76
C ILE A 149 0.99 4.28 1.55
N ASP A 150 0.97 5.02 0.44
CA ASP A 150 1.59 4.58 -0.82
C ASP A 150 3.11 4.32 -0.73
N THR A 151 3.78 4.89 0.27
CA THR A 151 5.22 4.74 0.48
C THR A 151 5.59 3.66 1.49
N ASP A 152 4.61 3.02 2.13
CA ASP A 152 4.83 2.00 3.14
C ASP A 152 5.04 0.62 2.47
N ILE A 153 6.28 0.13 2.53
CA ILE A 153 6.65 -1.20 2.00
C ILE A 153 6.07 -2.35 2.83
N GLU A 154 5.64 -2.07 4.06
CA GLU A 154 5.03 -3.06 4.95
C GLU A 154 3.52 -2.83 5.08
N GLN A 155 2.93 -2.07 4.15
CA GLN A 155 1.49 -1.78 4.13
C GLN A 155 0.68 -3.06 4.36
N PRO A 156 -0.10 -3.14 5.45
CA PRO A 156 -0.96 -4.28 5.73
C PRO A 156 -2.01 -4.47 4.64
N PHE A 157 -2.48 -5.70 4.47
CA PHE A 157 -3.62 -5.98 3.60
C PHE A 157 -4.85 -5.17 4.02
N ILE A 158 -5.53 -4.63 3.02
CA ILE A 158 -6.78 -3.89 3.18
C ILE A 158 -7.82 -4.56 2.29
N PRO A 159 -8.82 -5.25 2.87
CA PRO A 159 -9.94 -5.80 2.11
C PRO A 159 -10.69 -4.72 1.32
N ARG A 160 -11.31 -5.11 0.20
CA ARG A 160 -12.03 -4.15 -0.68
C ARG A 160 -13.31 -3.60 -0.08
N ASP A 161 -13.90 -4.33 0.84
CA ASP A 161 -15.15 -4.05 1.55
C ASP A 161 -14.93 -3.34 2.89
N VAL A 162 -13.69 -2.91 3.18
CA VAL A 162 -13.32 -2.22 4.41
C VAL A 162 -13.00 -0.76 4.12
N PHE A 163 -13.50 0.14 4.99
CA PHE A 163 -13.16 1.55 4.89
C PHE A 163 -11.67 1.79 5.05
N TYR A 164 -11.14 2.69 4.22
CA TYR A 164 -9.76 3.12 4.32
C TYR A 164 -9.59 4.61 4.02
N THR A 165 -8.45 5.17 4.42
CA THR A 165 -8.13 6.58 4.18
C THR A 165 -6.71 6.74 3.64
N ARG A 166 -6.57 7.59 2.63
CA ARG A 166 -5.28 8.06 2.08
C ARG A 166 -5.01 9.53 2.41
N TYR A 167 -6.07 10.33 2.41
CA TYR A 167 -5.97 11.79 2.47
C TYR A 167 -6.62 12.39 3.71
N THR A 168 -6.09 13.54 4.11
CA THR A 168 -6.72 14.48 5.03
C THR A 168 -7.21 15.70 4.27
N PHE A 169 -8.35 16.27 4.68
CA PHE A 169 -8.99 17.40 4.03
C PHE A 169 -9.22 18.54 5.02
N GLU A 170 -8.56 19.67 4.80
CA GLU A 170 -8.83 20.91 5.51
C GLU A 170 -9.99 21.63 4.81
N TYR A 171 -11.22 21.38 5.26
CA TYR A 171 -12.46 21.84 4.61
C TYR A 171 -12.49 23.36 4.44
N ARG A 172 -12.07 24.11 5.44
CA ARG A 172 -12.04 25.58 5.41
C ARG A 172 -10.99 26.12 4.43
N ALA A 173 -9.80 25.51 4.42
CA ALA A 173 -8.71 25.89 3.52
C ALA A 173 -8.90 25.32 2.11
N ARG A 174 -9.78 24.32 1.94
CA ARG A 174 -9.98 23.54 0.72
C ARG A 174 -8.71 22.85 0.24
N VAL A 175 -7.89 22.36 1.19
CA VAL A 175 -6.60 21.73 0.92
C VAL A 175 -6.68 20.25 1.25
N ILE A 176 -6.17 19.41 0.34
CA ILE A 176 -6.08 17.95 0.49
C ILE A 176 -4.61 17.58 0.65
N GLN A 177 -4.30 16.75 1.66
CA GLN A 177 -2.95 16.32 1.97
C GLN A 177 -2.87 14.79 2.18
N PRO A 178 -1.83 14.11 1.67
CA PRO A 178 -0.88 14.63 0.68
C PRO A 178 -1.60 15.00 -0.63
N LYS A 179 -0.94 15.76 -1.51
CA LYS A 179 -1.48 16.02 -2.85
C LYS A 179 -1.69 14.65 -3.54
N PRO A 180 -2.86 14.38 -4.15
CA PRO A 180 -3.13 13.06 -4.75
C PRO A 180 -2.07 12.56 -5.73
N THR A 181 -1.30 13.46 -6.34
CA THR A 181 -0.26 13.15 -7.33
C THR A 181 1.15 12.99 -6.74
N ALA A 182 1.37 13.29 -5.45
CA ALA A 182 2.71 13.45 -4.87
C ALA A 182 3.59 12.18 -4.92
N HIS A 183 2.99 11.00 -4.82
CA HIS A 183 3.71 9.72 -4.76
C HIS A 183 3.25 8.75 -5.85
N THR A 184 2.84 9.30 -6.99
CA THR A 184 2.21 8.54 -8.08
C THR A 184 3.20 8.21 -9.20
N CYS A 185 2.67 7.52 -10.21
CA CYS A 185 3.37 7.18 -11.45
C CYS A 185 3.89 8.44 -12.17
N LEU A 186 4.73 8.26 -13.19
CA LEU A 186 5.25 9.34 -14.04
C LEU A 186 4.15 10.16 -14.74
N CYS A 187 3.01 9.54 -15.04
CA CYS A 187 1.85 10.22 -15.63
C CYS A 187 1.13 11.17 -14.65
N SER A 188 1.55 11.22 -13.38
CA SER A 188 0.93 12.02 -12.32
C SER A 188 -0.55 11.69 -12.05
N MET A 189 -1.04 10.54 -12.53
CA MET A 189 -2.38 10.07 -12.23
C MET A 189 -2.39 9.32 -10.89
N PRO A 190 -3.35 9.61 -9.98
CA PRO A 190 -3.49 8.88 -8.74
C PRO A 190 -3.94 7.45 -8.98
N TYR A 191 -3.63 6.58 -8.01
CA TYR A 191 -4.10 5.21 -7.97
C TYR A 191 -5.63 5.16 -7.83
N ALA A 192 -6.30 4.40 -8.69
CA ALA A 192 -7.73 4.11 -8.64
C ALA A 192 -7.94 2.62 -8.32
N PRO A 193 -8.28 2.25 -7.06
CA PRO A 193 -8.29 0.85 -6.64
C PRO A 193 -9.39 -0.01 -7.25
N ASP A 194 -10.46 0.62 -7.71
CA ASP A 194 -11.65 -0.04 -8.26
C ASP A 194 -11.72 0.03 -9.79
N ASP A 195 -10.74 0.64 -10.45
CA ASP A 195 -10.65 0.70 -11.91
C ASP A 195 -10.13 -0.65 -12.46
N PRO A 196 -10.96 -1.43 -13.18
CA PRO A 196 -10.59 -2.75 -13.71
C PRO A 196 -9.75 -2.66 -14.99
N SER A 197 -9.49 -1.46 -15.52
CA SER A 197 -8.69 -1.34 -16.72
C SER A 197 -7.28 -1.91 -16.49
N PRO A 198 -6.72 -2.68 -17.44
CA PRO A 198 -5.35 -3.19 -17.33
C PRO A 198 -4.31 -2.08 -17.12
N GLY A 199 -4.57 -0.88 -17.64
CA GLY A 199 -3.71 0.29 -17.46
C GLY A 199 -3.73 0.88 -16.04
N ALA A 200 -4.80 0.64 -15.26
CA ALA A 200 -4.91 1.10 -13.88
C ALA A 200 -4.16 0.22 -12.87
N GLN A 201 -3.80 -1.01 -13.25
CA GLN A 201 -2.93 -1.86 -12.43
C GLN A 201 -1.58 -1.15 -12.22
N MET A 202 -1.08 -1.15 -10.99
CA MET A 202 0.20 -0.53 -10.66
C MET A 202 1.19 -1.56 -10.14
N HIS A 203 2.45 -1.40 -10.55
CA HIS A 203 3.62 -2.14 -10.10
C HIS A 203 4.45 -1.29 -9.14
N TYR A 204 4.98 -1.90 -8.09
CA TYR A 204 5.80 -1.22 -7.10
C TYR A 204 7.29 -1.50 -7.32
N CYS A 205 8.10 -0.44 -7.35
CA CYS A 205 9.55 -0.58 -7.27
C CYS A 205 9.99 -0.64 -5.80
N PRO A 206 10.53 -1.77 -5.31
CA PRO A 206 10.89 -1.92 -3.89
C PRO A 206 12.19 -1.19 -3.53
N ARG A 207 13.02 -0.82 -4.51
CA ARG A 207 14.34 -0.22 -4.24
C ARG A 207 14.23 1.04 -3.38
N PRO A 208 15.06 1.20 -2.33
CA PRO A 208 15.01 2.35 -1.40
C PRO A 208 14.99 3.73 -2.06
N SER A 209 15.76 3.94 -3.13
CA SER A 209 15.85 5.18 -3.89
C SER A 209 14.62 5.51 -4.73
N CYS A 210 13.75 4.52 -4.99
CA CYS A 210 12.57 4.69 -5.82
C CYS A 210 11.27 4.63 -5.00
N ARG A 211 10.95 3.48 -4.37
CA ARG A 211 9.76 3.26 -3.52
C ARG A 211 8.47 3.88 -4.06
N ARG A 212 8.19 3.65 -5.34
CA ARG A 212 7.05 4.25 -6.05
C ARG A 212 6.27 3.22 -6.83
N PHE A 213 4.98 3.51 -7.00
CA PHE A 213 4.08 2.77 -7.86
C PHE A 213 4.06 3.37 -9.28
N PHE A 214 4.07 2.50 -10.28
CA PHE A 214 3.96 2.83 -11.69
C PHE A 214 2.80 2.08 -12.30
N HIS A 215 1.95 2.76 -13.08
CA HIS A 215 0.94 2.09 -13.89
C HIS A 215 1.61 1.12 -14.85
N ALA A 216 1.02 -0.06 -15.07
CA ALA A 216 1.53 -1.07 -15.99
C ALA A 216 1.75 -0.49 -17.40
N ALA A 217 0.84 0.38 -17.86
CA ALA A 217 0.95 1.06 -19.15
C ALA A 217 2.07 2.12 -19.22
N CYS A 218 2.59 2.58 -18.09
CA CYS A 218 3.66 3.57 -18.02
C CYS A 218 5.05 2.97 -17.78
N ALA A 219 5.12 1.68 -17.45
CA ALA A 219 6.38 0.99 -17.24
C ALA A 219 6.87 0.38 -18.56
N PRO A 220 8.13 0.59 -18.95
CA PRO A 220 8.70 -0.05 -20.13
C PRO A 220 8.72 -1.57 -19.97
N ARG A 221 8.48 -2.28 -21.07
CA ARG A 221 8.63 -3.73 -21.15
C ARG A 221 10.11 -4.09 -21.13
N ASP A 222 10.44 -5.17 -20.46
CA ASP A 222 11.78 -5.75 -20.49
C ASP A 222 11.92 -6.62 -21.76
N PRO A 223 12.78 -6.25 -22.72
CA PRO A 223 12.95 -7.01 -23.95
C PRO A 223 13.62 -8.37 -23.74
N ASP A 224 14.37 -8.54 -22.64
CA ASP A 224 15.19 -9.72 -22.36
C ASP A 224 14.48 -10.74 -21.44
N ALA A 225 13.15 -10.63 -21.32
CA ALA A 225 12.35 -11.35 -20.36
C ALA A 225 11.98 -12.77 -20.81
N GLY A 226 12.97 -13.66 -20.88
CA GLY A 226 12.69 -15.10 -20.76
C GLY A 226 12.05 -15.41 -19.40
N ALA A 227 11.08 -16.34 -19.34
CA ALA A 227 10.32 -16.63 -18.11
C ALA A 227 11.21 -17.00 -16.90
N ALA A 228 12.27 -17.79 -17.13
CA ALA A 228 13.21 -18.20 -16.07
C ALA A 228 14.11 -17.06 -15.59
N SER A 229 14.48 -16.14 -16.49
CA SER A 229 15.26 -14.92 -16.18
C SER A 229 14.47 -13.96 -15.29
N ARG A 230 13.15 -13.92 -15.45
CA ARG A 230 12.26 -12.98 -14.75
C ARG A 230 12.20 -13.20 -13.24
N MET A 231 11.99 -14.45 -12.79
CA MET A 231 11.80 -14.75 -11.37
C MET A 231 13.06 -14.39 -10.56
N ARG A 232 14.24 -14.70 -11.11
CA ARG A 232 15.53 -14.29 -10.52
C ARG A 232 15.73 -12.76 -10.53
N ARG A 233 15.29 -12.05 -11.56
CA ARG A 233 15.37 -10.57 -11.61
C ARG A 233 14.49 -9.89 -10.57
N LEU A 234 13.31 -10.44 -10.28
CA LEU A 234 12.43 -9.93 -9.22
C LEU A 234 13.08 -10.12 -7.84
N LEU A 235 13.77 -11.25 -7.61
CA LEU A 235 14.60 -11.45 -6.44
C LEU A 235 15.86 -10.57 -6.41
N ALA A 236 16.34 -10.04 -7.54
CA ALA A 236 17.46 -9.11 -7.55
C ALA A 236 17.07 -7.68 -7.13
N ALA A 237 15.77 -7.35 -7.13
CA ALA A 237 15.24 -6.06 -6.69
C ALA A 237 14.98 -6.05 -5.17
N SER A 238 16.07 -5.94 -4.40
CA SER A 238 16.00 -5.89 -2.94
C SER A 238 15.25 -4.66 -2.42
N PRO A 239 14.40 -4.80 -1.38
CA PRO A 239 13.70 -3.67 -0.75
C PRO A 239 14.61 -2.83 0.17
N ASP A 240 15.82 -3.33 0.47
CA ASP A 240 16.70 -2.77 1.49
C ASP A 240 18.00 -2.17 0.91
N VAL A 241 18.33 -2.49 -0.35
CA VAL A 241 19.50 -1.92 -1.05
C VAL A 241 19.14 -1.52 -2.49
N ASP A 242 19.78 -0.47 -3.00
CA ASP A 242 19.54 0.05 -4.35
C ASP A 242 20.27 -0.70 -5.46
N GLY A 243 21.39 -1.35 -5.11
CA GLY A 243 22.16 -2.17 -6.04
C GLY A 243 21.43 -3.45 -6.41
N ALA A 244 21.77 -4.01 -7.57
CA ALA A 244 21.38 -5.38 -7.88
C ALA A 244 22.03 -6.31 -6.85
N VAL A 245 21.23 -7.04 -6.10
CA VAL A 245 21.75 -8.06 -5.18
C VAL A 245 21.96 -9.33 -5.98
N THR A 246 23.20 -9.74 -6.15
CA THR A 246 23.49 -11.08 -6.70
C THR A 246 23.27 -12.12 -5.59
N LEU A 247 22.65 -13.25 -5.91
CA LEU A 247 22.44 -14.33 -4.93
C LEU A 247 23.79 -14.84 -4.36
N LYS A 248 24.86 -14.75 -5.16
CA LYS A 248 26.24 -15.02 -4.78
C LYS A 248 26.74 -14.11 -3.64
N GLU A 249 26.42 -12.82 -3.66
CA GLU A 249 26.80 -11.88 -2.59
C GLU A 249 26.14 -12.21 -1.26
N LEU A 250 24.88 -12.67 -1.28
CA LEU A 250 24.18 -13.12 -0.07
C LEU A 250 24.77 -14.42 0.46
N GLY A 251 25.21 -15.29 -0.46
CA GLY A 251 25.70 -16.61 -0.13
C GLY A 251 27.13 -16.71 0.40
N GLY A 252 27.95 -15.67 0.22
CA GLY A 252 29.40 -15.72 0.45
C GLY A 252 29.88 -15.38 1.87
N ARG A 253 29.00 -14.96 2.79
CA ARG A 253 29.44 -14.45 4.11
C ARG A 253 29.62 -15.51 5.20
N GLY A 254 29.38 -16.78 4.88
CA GLY A 254 29.45 -17.83 5.90
C GLY A 254 29.65 -19.21 5.33
N GLU A 255 30.81 -19.48 4.71
CA GLU A 255 31.38 -20.81 4.99
C GLU A 255 31.61 -20.81 6.51
N PRO A 256 30.88 -21.62 7.30
CA PRO A 256 31.00 -21.62 8.74
C PRO A 256 32.46 -21.96 9.02
N ALA A 257 33.25 -20.95 9.43
CA ALA A 257 34.71 -20.98 9.45
C ALA A 257 35.16 -22.40 9.71
N ARG A 258 35.48 -23.14 8.61
CA ARG A 258 35.69 -24.58 8.71
C ARG A 258 36.63 -24.73 9.86
N LYS A 259 36.18 -25.29 10.99
CA LYS A 259 37.01 -25.42 12.18
C LYS A 259 38.26 -26.04 11.63
N ARG A 260 39.33 -25.23 11.51
CA ARG A 260 40.60 -25.72 10.97
C ARG A 260 40.87 -26.84 11.92
N ALA A 261 40.64 -28.07 11.47
CA ALA A 261 41.00 -29.25 12.21
C ALA A 261 42.46 -28.96 12.46
N ARG A 262 42.80 -28.67 13.73
CA ARG A 262 44.18 -28.57 14.14
C ARG A 262 44.72 -29.92 13.70
N MET A 263 45.40 -29.94 12.56
CA MET A 263 46.26 -31.04 12.19
C MET A 263 47.26 -31.04 13.33
N ASN A 264 46.99 -31.92 14.31
CA ASN A 264 47.95 -32.28 15.32
C ASN A 264 49.15 -32.78 14.53
N GLY A 265 50.17 -31.92 14.45
CA GLY A 265 51.52 -32.40 14.23
C GLY A 265 51.75 -33.51 15.23
N SER A 266 52.04 -34.68 14.69
CA SER A 266 52.58 -35.82 15.40
C SER A 266 53.83 -35.37 16.15
N ASP A 267 53.70 -35.16 17.45
CA ASP A 267 54.84 -35.16 18.36
C ASP A 267 54.65 -36.31 19.35
N SER A 268 55.54 -37.28 19.19
CA SER A 268 55.73 -38.45 20.03
C SER A 268 56.24 -38.00 21.40
N GLY A 269 55.37 -38.04 22.40
CA GLY A 269 55.74 -37.75 23.79
C GLY A 269 54.97 -38.63 24.75
N GLU A 270 55.65 -39.66 25.25
CA GLU A 270 55.21 -40.56 26.31
C GLU A 270 54.78 -39.83 27.59
N GLY A 271 53.82 -40.43 28.28
CA GLY A 271 53.76 -40.38 29.75
C GLY A 271 52.76 -39.40 30.35
N GLY A 272 51.77 -39.94 31.07
CA GLY A 272 50.95 -39.10 31.95
C GLY A 272 49.67 -39.73 32.45
N LYS A 273 49.76 -40.79 33.27
CA LYS A 273 48.64 -41.28 34.09
C LYS A 273 48.20 -40.17 35.05
N GLY A 274 46.98 -39.66 34.91
CA GLY A 274 46.39 -38.68 35.83
C GLY A 274 44.92 -38.96 36.10
N ARG A 275 44.64 -39.72 37.17
CA ARG A 275 43.30 -39.91 37.74
C ARG A 275 42.90 -38.62 38.48
N GLY A 276 41.75 -38.04 38.16
CA GLY A 276 41.23 -36.86 38.87
C GLY A 276 39.70 -36.85 38.89
N ARG A 277 39.12 -37.48 39.93
CA ARG A 277 37.70 -37.34 40.31
C ARG A 277 37.47 -35.92 40.83
N GLY A 278 36.47 -35.21 40.32
CA GLY A 278 36.06 -33.91 40.84
C GLY A 278 34.55 -33.70 40.71
N ARG A 279 33.80 -34.07 41.75
CA ARG A 279 32.39 -33.72 41.94
C ARG A 279 32.31 -32.23 42.30
N GLY A 280 31.44 -31.47 41.66
CA GLY A 280 31.16 -30.07 42.03
C GLY A 280 29.72 -29.69 41.72
N ARG A 281 28.82 -29.97 42.67
CA ARG A 281 27.45 -29.43 42.71
C ARG A 281 27.54 -27.94 43.06
N GLY A 282 26.95 -27.07 42.25
CA GLY A 282 26.81 -25.65 42.55
C GLY A 282 25.43 -25.14 42.19
N ARG A 283 24.48 -25.28 43.13
CA ARG A 283 23.15 -24.62 43.08
C ARG A 283 23.34 -23.13 43.36
N GLY A 284 23.21 -22.27 42.35
CA GLY A 284 23.14 -20.82 42.51
C GLY A 284 21.70 -20.32 42.37
N ARG A 285 20.97 -20.20 43.50
CA ARG A 285 19.69 -19.48 43.57
C ARG A 285 19.98 -17.97 43.63
N GLY A 286 19.88 -17.28 42.51
CA GLY A 286 19.91 -15.81 42.45
C GLY A 286 18.50 -15.23 42.59
N ARG A 287 18.08 -14.91 43.82
CA ARG A 287 16.89 -14.08 44.09
C ARG A 287 17.24 -12.61 43.81
N GLY A 288 16.84 -12.10 42.64
CA GLY A 288 16.87 -10.68 42.32
C GLY A 288 15.60 -9.97 42.83
N ARG A 289 15.61 -9.53 44.09
CA ARG A 289 14.71 -8.48 44.60
C ARG A 289 15.34 -7.11 44.30
N GLY A 290 14.78 -6.35 43.37
CA GLY A 290 15.07 -4.92 43.17
C GLY A 290 13.75 -4.18 42.99
N ARG A 291 13.13 -3.73 44.09
CA ARG A 291 13.15 -2.32 44.55
C ARG A 291 12.51 -1.37 43.54
N GLY A 292 11.28 -0.99 43.85
CA GLY A 292 10.57 0.09 43.18
C GLY A 292 11.33 1.41 43.23
N ARG A 293 11.03 2.24 42.22
CA ARG A 293 11.15 3.69 42.34
C ARG A 293 9.78 4.30 42.16
N ALA A 294 9.43 5.03 43.20
CA ALA A 294 8.25 5.83 43.33
C ALA A 294 8.33 7.09 42.44
N ARG A 295 7.15 7.60 42.08
CA ARG A 295 6.78 9.03 42.02
C ARG A 295 7.52 9.92 41.01
N GLY A 296 6.90 10.05 39.83
CA GLY A 296 7.03 11.21 38.94
C GLY A 296 5.75 12.05 38.96
N ARG A 297 5.80 13.13 39.74
CA ARG A 297 4.77 14.17 39.93
C ARG A 297 4.05 14.60 38.64
N GLY A 298 2.74 14.70 38.75
CA GLY A 298 1.87 15.36 37.78
C GLY A 298 2.25 16.82 37.56
N ARG A 299 2.13 17.25 36.30
CA ARG A 299 2.13 18.65 35.90
C ARG A 299 0.73 19.00 35.42
N ARG A 300 -0.07 19.57 36.32
CA ARG A 300 -1.30 20.29 36.00
C ARG A 300 -0.90 21.53 35.19
N THR A 301 -1.30 21.61 33.93
CA THR A 301 -1.36 22.87 33.19
C THR A 301 -2.69 23.52 33.52
N THR A 302 -2.66 24.42 34.50
CA THR A 302 -3.73 25.38 34.78
C THR A 302 -3.79 26.39 33.65
N THR A 303 -4.99 26.49 33.09
CA THR A 303 -5.58 27.65 32.42
C THR A 303 -5.11 28.97 33.06
N ARG A 304 -4.61 29.91 32.24
CA ARG A 304 -4.58 31.32 32.60
C ARG A 304 -5.26 32.13 31.51
N VAL A 305 -6.25 32.88 31.95
CA VAL A 305 -7.09 33.82 31.23
C VAL A 305 -6.29 35.09 30.89
N GLY A 306 -6.49 35.60 29.67
CA GLY A 306 -6.54 37.02 29.28
C GLY A 306 -5.28 37.88 29.41
N GLU A 307 -4.78 38.40 28.27
CA GLU A 307 -4.82 39.83 27.92
C GLU A 307 -4.12 40.13 26.56
N PRO A 308 -4.38 41.30 25.92
CA PRO A 308 -4.21 41.51 24.49
C PRO A 308 -2.90 42.21 24.09
N LEU A 309 -2.39 41.92 22.90
CA LEU A 309 -1.31 42.67 22.23
C LEU A 309 -1.77 42.86 20.77
N SER A 310 -2.22 44.06 20.37
CA SER A 310 -1.45 45.24 20.00
C SER A 310 -0.70 45.10 18.68
N ALA A 311 -0.90 46.10 17.83
CA ALA A 311 -0.51 46.20 16.45
C ALA A 311 0.99 46.33 16.20
N GLY A 312 1.38 46.06 14.95
CA GLY A 312 2.43 46.77 14.24
C GLY A 312 3.82 46.15 14.28
N ALA A 313 4.24 45.57 13.15
CA ALA A 313 5.60 45.71 12.64
C ALA A 313 5.60 45.36 11.15
N GLU A 314 5.71 46.40 10.35
CA GLU A 314 6.08 46.37 8.94
C GLU A 314 7.53 45.83 8.83
N MET A 315 7.77 44.92 7.89
CA MET A 315 9.11 44.67 7.36
C MET A 315 9.00 44.71 5.84
N SER A 316 9.54 45.79 5.28
CA SER A 316 9.98 45.91 3.90
C SER A 316 11.29 45.15 3.69
N ASP A 317 11.77 45.18 2.45
CA ASP A 317 13.10 44.80 1.95
C ASP A 317 13.12 43.38 1.34
N ALA A 318 13.67 43.14 0.14
CA ALA A 318 14.33 43.99 -0.83
C ALA A 318 14.29 43.30 -2.21
N ASP A 319 14.36 44.13 -3.24
CA ASP A 319 14.57 43.79 -4.64
C ASP A 319 15.88 43.01 -4.85
N ALA A 320 15.85 42.01 -5.74
CA ALA A 320 17.05 41.42 -6.33
C ALA A 320 16.74 40.98 -7.76
N ASP A 321 16.71 41.95 -8.67
CA ASP A 321 16.85 41.73 -10.10
C ASP A 321 18.32 41.39 -10.42
N GLY A 322 18.53 40.32 -11.19
CA GLY A 322 19.87 39.89 -11.61
C GLY A 322 19.80 38.85 -12.71
N ASP A 323 19.54 39.30 -13.94
CA ASP A 323 20.05 38.65 -15.16
C ASP A 323 21.58 38.74 -15.19
N PRO A 324 22.27 37.73 -15.77
CA PRO A 324 22.91 38.06 -17.03
C PRO A 324 22.84 36.97 -18.10
N ASP A 325 22.71 37.47 -19.32
CA ASP A 325 22.83 36.80 -20.60
C ASP A 325 24.19 36.11 -20.77
N GLY A 326 24.16 34.82 -21.15
CA GLY A 326 25.32 33.99 -21.45
C GLY A 326 25.36 33.62 -22.93
N GLU A 327 26.21 34.33 -23.64
CA GLU A 327 26.47 34.39 -25.07
C GLU A 327 26.97 33.07 -25.71
N ALA A 328 26.54 32.84 -26.95
CA ALA A 328 26.88 31.70 -27.78
C ALA A 328 28.35 31.69 -28.25
N THR A 329 28.97 30.51 -28.25
CA THR A 329 30.17 30.24 -29.05
C THR A 329 30.00 28.95 -29.86
N LEU A 330 30.06 29.13 -31.19
CA LEU A 330 30.23 28.09 -32.21
C LEU A 330 31.73 27.88 -32.45
N ALA A 331 32.18 26.62 -32.59
CA ALA A 331 33.29 26.20 -33.47
C ALA A 331 33.47 24.66 -33.46
N PRO A 332 34.12 24.07 -34.50
CA PRO A 332 33.85 22.71 -34.97
C PRO A 332 35.03 21.71 -34.84
N ASP A 333 34.71 20.45 -35.16
CA ASP A 333 35.53 19.36 -35.71
C ASP A 333 36.91 19.04 -35.12
N SER A 334 37.06 17.82 -34.58
CA SER A 334 38.27 16.98 -34.79
C SER A 334 38.05 15.52 -34.37
N ASN A 335 37.68 14.72 -35.36
CA ASN A 335 38.29 13.43 -35.71
C ASN A 335 39.47 12.95 -34.84
N LEU A 336 39.29 11.90 -34.04
CA LEU A 336 40.36 10.96 -33.63
C LEU A 336 39.80 9.55 -33.35
N GLY A 337 40.09 8.63 -34.28
CA GLY A 337 40.57 7.26 -34.03
C GLY A 337 39.79 6.35 -33.07
N LEU A 338 38.78 5.66 -33.60
CA LEU A 338 38.25 4.42 -33.01
C LEU A 338 39.08 3.24 -33.53
N GLU A 339 40.09 2.83 -32.75
CA GLU A 339 40.76 1.55 -32.94
C GLU A 339 39.80 0.41 -32.53
N LEU A 340 39.48 -0.43 -33.51
CA LEU A 340 38.77 -1.69 -33.33
C LEU A 340 39.69 -2.70 -32.63
N GLY A 341 39.68 -2.67 -31.30
CA GLY A 341 40.23 -3.73 -30.46
C GLY A 341 39.31 -4.95 -30.45
N LEU A 342 39.50 -5.85 -31.42
CA LEU A 342 38.97 -7.21 -31.39
C LEU A 342 39.64 -7.99 -30.25
N ASN A 343 39.02 -7.98 -29.06
CA ASN A 343 39.25 -8.98 -28.03
C ASN A 343 38.05 -9.92 -28.02
N SER A 344 38.00 -10.80 -29.02
CA SER A 344 37.28 -12.06 -28.92
C SER A 344 38.07 -12.99 -28.00
N ASP A 345 37.38 -13.94 -27.37
CA ASP A 345 37.96 -15.16 -26.79
C ASP A 345 38.34 -15.11 -25.30
N MET A 346 37.38 -14.84 -24.39
CA MET A 346 37.55 -15.29 -22.99
C MET A 346 36.29 -15.44 -22.10
N ASP A 347 35.14 -15.87 -22.63
CA ASP A 347 33.92 -16.09 -21.81
C ASP A 347 33.33 -17.50 -21.99
N SER A 348 33.95 -18.53 -21.40
CA SER A 348 33.46 -19.93 -21.47
C SER A 348 33.21 -20.59 -20.11
N ASP A 349 33.30 -19.86 -18.99
CA ASP A 349 33.19 -20.46 -17.64
C ASP A 349 31.99 -19.93 -16.80
N SER A 350 31.04 -19.18 -17.36
CA SER A 350 29.94 -18.59 -16.58
C SER A 350 28.75 -19.51 -16.30
N ASP A 351 28.63 -20.66 -16.97
CA ASP A 351 27.42 -21.50 -16.86
C ASP A 351 27.39 -22.37 -15.58
N ALA A 352 28.55 -22.67 -14.99
CA ALA A 352 28.62 -23.54 -13.81
C ALA A 352 28.06 -22.91 -12.52
N ASP A 353 27.99 -21.57 -12.45
CA ASP A 353 27.51 -20.85 -11.27
C ASP A 353 25.97 -20.81 -11.19
N ALA A 354 25.27 -20.92 -12.33
CA ALA A 354 23.80 -20.79 -12.39
C ALA A 354 23.07 -21.94 -11.66
N ASP A 355 23.65 -23.14 -11.68
CA ASP A 355 23.10 -24.34 -11.04
C ASP A 355 23.20 -24.28 -9.50
N SER A 356 24.20 -23.58 -8.97
CA SER A 356 24.40 -23.48 -7.53
C SER A 356 23.30 -22.68 -6.84
N ASP A 357 22.84 -21.59 -7.46
CA ASP A 357 21.79 -20.74 -6.89
C ASP A 357 20.43 -21.45 -6.88
N ASP A 358 20.12 -22.22 -7.93
CA ASP A 358 18.88 -23.01 -7.99
C ASP A 358 18.84 -24.08 -6.90
N LEU A 359 19.97 -24.74 -6.63
CA LEU A 359 20.05 -25.71 -5.53
C LEU A 359 19.82 -25.06 -4.16
N ARG A 360 20.25 -23.81 -3.96
CA ARG A 360 20.02 -23.07 -2.71
C ARG A 360 18.57 -22.65 -2.56
N LEU A 361 17.95 -22.15 -3.64
CA LEU A 361 16.53 -21.79 -3.63
C LEU A 361 15.65 -23.03 -3.45
N ALA A 362 16.00 -24.17 -4.08
CA ALA A 362 15.31 -25.44 -3.93
C ALA A 362 15.36 -26.02 -2.51
N ALA A 363 16.29 -25.56 -1.66
CA ALA A 363 16.37 -25.94 -0.25
C ALA A 363 15.41 -25.14 0.65
N LEU A 364 14.86 -24.02 0.17
CA LEU A 364 13.88 -23.20 0.90
C LEU A 364 12.47 -23.75 0.71
N PRO A 365 11.51 -23.41 1.60
CA PRO A 365 10.10 -23.75 1.38
C PRO A 365 9.61 -23.22 0.03
N GLY A 366 9.10 -24.11 -0.83
CA GLY A 366 8.71 -23.76 -2.20
C GLY A 366 7.68 -22.64 -2.26
N ASP A 367 6.70 -22.62 -1.35
CA ASP A 367 5.68 -21.59 -1.28
C ASP A 367 6.24 -20.22 -0.88
N LEU A 368 7.29 -20.17 -0.03
CA LEU A 368 7.96 -18.93 0.33
C LEU A 368 8.68 -18.33 -0.87
N VAL A 369 9.40 -19.17 -1.62
CA VAL A 369 10.10 -18.76 -2.85
C VAL A 369 9.08 -18.28 -3.89
N LEU A 370 7.97 -19.02 -4.06
CA LEU A 370 6.89 -18.66 -4.97
C LEU A 370 6.31 -17.27 -4.65
N VAL A 371 6.11 -16.93 -3.37
CA VAL A 371 5.63 -15.59 -2.96
C VAL A 371 6.69 -14.52 -3.18
N ALA A 372 7.96 -14.81 -2.86
CA ALA A 372 9.06 -13.86 -3.04
C ALA A 372 9.30 -13.49 -4.52
N GLU A 373 9.03 -14.42 -5.43
CA GLU A 373 9.15 -14.26 -6.88
C GLU A 373 7.97 -13.54 -7.52
N GLN A 374 6.91 -13.22 -6.78
CA GLN A 374 5.77 -12.49 -7.33
C GLN A 374 6.16 -11.05 -7.70
N PRO A 375 5.58 -10.49 -8.77
CA PRO A 375 5.61 -9.05 -8.99
C PRO A 375 4.85 -8.35 -7.86
N ILE A 376 5.29 -7.15 -7.48
CA ILE A 376 4.62 -6.37 -6.46
C ILE A 376 3.57 -5.49 -7.14
N VAL A 377 2.29 -5.85 -6.99
CA VAL A 377 1.19 -5.24 -7.73
C VAL A 377 0.01 -4.86 -6.85
N ARG A 378 -0.77 -3.87 -7.32
CA ARG A 378 -2.08 -3.48 -6.78
C ARG A 378 -3.03 -3.02 -7.89
N GLY A 379 -4.34 -3.04 -7.63
CA GLY A 379 -5.38 -2.64 -8.60
C GLY A 379 -6.54 -3.64 -8.66
N ALA A 380 -7.66 -3.25 -9.28
CA ALA A 380 -8.88 -4.06 -9.36
C ALA A 380 -8.69 -5.43 -10.04
N MET A 381 -7.76 -5.50 -11.01
CA MET A 381 -7.39 -6.76 -11.68
C MET A 381 -6.80 -7.81 -10.72
N PHE A 382 -6.28 -7.40 -9.55
CA PHE A 382 -5.77 -8.31 -8.54
C PHE A 382 -6.67 -8.31 -7.31
N VAL A 383 -7.83 -8.97 -7.44
CA VAL A 383 -8.88 -9.01 -6.42
C VAL A 383 -8.37 -9.54 -5.08
N LYS A 384 -7.58 -10.62 -5.10
CA LYS A 384 -6.98 -11.27 -3.92
C LYS A 384 -6.05 -10.35 -3.12
N GLY A 385 -5.46 -9.34 -3.76
CA GLY A 385 -4.59 -8.35 -3.11
C GLY A 385 -5.32 -7.22 -2.39
N GLY A 386 -6.66 -7.16 -2.47
CA GLY A 386 -7.42 -6.09 -1.84
C GLY A 386 -7.09 -4.71 -2.43
N VAL A 387 -7.20 -3.66 -1.62
CA VAL A 387 -6.88 -2.27 -1.98
C VAL A 387 -5.36 -2.02 -1.94
N ALA A 388 -4.66 -2.64 -0.99
CA ALA A 388 -3.23 -2.40 -0.79
C ALA A 388 -2.34 -3.17 -1.81
N GLY A 389 -2.84 -4.26 -2.38
CA GLY A 389 -2.05 -5.18 -3.19
C GLY A 389 -1.24 -6.18 -2.34
N ASN A 390 -0.21 -6.77 -2.92
CA ASN A 390 0.65 -7.77 -2.25
C ASN A 390 1.98 -7.20 -1.71
N VAL A 391 2.14 -5.87 -1.62
CA VAL A 391 3.42 -5.22 -1.27
C VAL A 391 4.04 -5.76 0.02
N GLY A 392 3.30 -5.77 1.13
CA GLY A 392 3.84 -6.22 2.42
C GLY A 392 4.21 -7.70 2.40
N ALA A 393 3.38 -8.55 1.79
CA ALA A 393 3.62 -9.98 1.74
C ALA A 393 4.85 -10.34 0.90
N VAL A 394 4.97 -9.79 -0.31
CA VAL A 394 6.10 -10.08 -1.21
C VAL A 394 7.41 -9.49 -0.66
N VAL A 395 7.40 -8.27 -0.12
CA VAL A 395 8.59 -7.64 0.47
C VAL A 395 9.13 -8.45 1.65
N ARG A 396 8.24 -8.88 2.58
CA ARG A 396 8.64 -9.74 3.70
C ARG A 396 9.20 -11.08 3.21
N ALA A 397 8.65 -11.64 2.12
CA ALA A 397 9.06 -12.93 1.59
C ALA A 397 10.46 -12.85 0.99
N ARG A 398 10.71 -11.81 0.20
CA ARG A 398 12.04 -11.52 -0.34
C ARG A 398 13.08 -11.34 0.76
N ARG A 399 12.77 -10.59 1.82
CA ARG A 399 13.67 -10.42 2.97
C ARG A 399 14.00 -11.75 3.65
N MET A 400 12.99 -12.57 3.90
CA MET A 400 13.19 -13.88 4.51
C MET A 400 14.02 -14.81 3.63
N VAL A 401 13.81 -14.79 2.31
CA VAL A 401 14.66 -15.52 1.35
C VAL A 401 16.10 -15.01 1.41
N TYR A 402 16.34 -13.71 1.46
CA TYR A 402 17.70 -13.16 1.56
C TYR A 402 18.40 -13.53 2.87
N GLU A 403 17.68 -13.46 3.99
CA GLU A 403 18.18 -13.90 5.29
C GLU A 403 18.53 -15.39 5.27
N ALA A 404 17.68 -16.21 4.64
CA ALA A 404 17.92 -17.63 4.49
C ALA A 404 19.15 -17.95 3.64
N LEU A 405 19.32 -17.24 2.54
CA LEU A 405 20.52 -17.32 1.70
C LEU A 405 21.78 -16.85 2.44
N ALA A 406 21.65 -15.90 3.37
CA ALA A 406 22.72 -15.47 4.27
C ALA A 406 23.00 -16.46 5.43
N GLY A 407 22.27 -17.58 5.51
CA GLY A 407 22.48 -18.65 6.49
C GLY A 407 21.61 -18.57 7.74
N VAL A 408 20.61 -17.68 7.77
CA VAL A 408 19.59 -17.64 8.84
C VAL A 408 18.57 -18.76 8.59
N ALA A 409 18.18 -19.52 9.61
CA ALA A 409 17.16 -20.55 9.43
C ALA A 409 15.78 -19.93 9.20
N VAL A 410 15.04 -20.42 8.20
CA VAL A 410 13.63 -20.06 7.98
C VAL A 410 12.78 -20.68 9.11
N PRO A 411 11.93 -19.91 9.80
CA PRO A 411 11.00 -20.46 10.79
C PRO A 411 10.08 -21.53 10.19
N GLU A 412 9.80 -22.60 10.93
CA GLU A 412 8.85 -23.64 10.49
C GLU A 412 7.44 -23.07 10.25
N ASP A 413 7.05 -22.07 11.04
CA ASP A 413 5.78 -21.37 10.97
C ASP A 413 5.85 -20.05 10.18
N TRP A 414 6.72 -19.99 9.16
CA TRP A 414 6.96 -18.76 8.41
C TRP A 414 5.65 -18.10 7.96
N GLU A 415 4.64 -18.84 7.50
CA GLU A 415 3.31 -18.31 7.13
C GLU A 415 2.67 -17.45 8.23
N GLY A 416 2.77 -17.88 9.50
CA GLY A 416 2.23 -17.14 10.65
C GLY A 416 2.92 -15.80 10.90
N VAL A 417 4.18 -15.66 10.48
CA VAL A 417 4.95 -14.40 10.56
C VAL A 417 4.40 -13.35 9.61
N PHE A 418 3.84 -13.76 8.47
CA PHE A 418 3.27 -12.86 7.47
C PHE A 418 1.82 -12.45 7.76
N GLY A 419 1.13 -13.19 8.63
CA GLY A 419 -0.31 -13.06 8.88
C GLY A 419 -1.16 -13.81 7.84
N GLU A 420 -2.48 -13.59 7.88
CA GLU A 420 -3.47 -14.24 7.00
C GLU A 420 -3.28 -13.93 5.50
N ASP A 421 -2.39 -13.00 5.17
CA ASP A 421 -2.26 -12.38 3.84
C ASP A 421 -1.43 -13.20 2.82
N VAL A 422 -0.63 -14.19 3.25
CA VAL A 422 0.34 -14.88 2.35
C VAL A 422 -0.35 -15.54 1.16
N ARG A 423 -1.44 -16.26 1.42
CA ARG A 423 -2.13 -17.02 0.37
C ARG A 423 -2.82 -16.12 -0.65
N GLY A 424 -3.18 -14.91 -0.25
CA GLY A 424 -3.73 -13.88 -1.14
C GLY A 424 -2.67 -13.15 -1.96
N ALA A 425 -1.38 -13.28 -1.63
CA ALA A 425 -0.30 -12.52 -2.24
C ALA A 425 0.14 -13.03 -3.62
N VAL A 426 -0.16 -14.29 -3.94
CA VAL A 426 0.19 -14.92 -5.22
C VAL A 426 -0.75 -14.40 -6.30
N VAL A 427 -0.17 -13.77 -7.32
CA VAL A 427 -0.91 -13.23 -8.46
C VAL A 427 -1.15 -14.37 -9.44
N GLU A 428 -2.35 -14.94 -9.38
CA GLU A 428 -2.82 -15.82 -10.44
C GLU A 428 -3.18 -14.96 -11.65
N MET A 429 -2.34 -15.02 -12.67
CA MET A 429 -2.62 -14.36 -13.92
C MET A 429 -3.54 -15.27 -14.70
N GLU A 430 -4.82 -14.93 -14.69
CA GLU A 430 -5.76 -15.49 -15.63
C GLU A 430 -5.35 -15.00 -17.01
N VAL A 431 -4.74 -15.91 -17.75
CA VAL A 431 -4.54 -15.75 -19.19
C VAL A 431 -5.95 -15.71 -19.75
N PRO A 432 -6.37 -14.60 -20.38
CA PRO A 432 -7.58 -14.64 -21.18
C PRO A 432 -7.42 -15.85 -22.10
N GLU A 433 -8.35 -16.80 -22.03
CA GLU A 433 -8.42 -17.78 -23.10
C GLU A 433 -8.67 -16.93 -24.33
N GLU A 434 -7.63 -16.78 -25.17
CA GLU A 434 -7.83 -16.28 -26.51
C GLU A 434 -8.89 -17.21 -27.08
N GLU A 435 -10.13 -16.71 -27.19
CA GLU A 435 -11.15 -17.38 -27.97
C GLU A 435 -10.49 -17.47 -29.34
N GLU A 436 -9.94 -18.65 -29.66
CA GLU A 436 -9.57 -19.01 -31.02
C GLU A 436 -10.86 -18.78 -31.78
N GLU A 437 -11.00 -17.60 -32.40
CA GLU A 437 -12.01 -17.34 -33.39
C GLU A 437 -11.72 -18.42 -34.44
N GLU A 438 -12.42 -19.55 -34.33
CA GLU A 438 -12.54 -20.51 -35.41
C GLU A 438 -13.09 -19.68 -36.55
N GLU A 439 -12.19 -19.19 -37.39
CA GLU A 439 -12.52 -18.68 -38.71
C GLU A 439 -13.24 -19.84 -39.39
N ASP A 440 -14.55 -19.87 -39.24
CA ASP A 440 -15.44 -20.70 -40.03
C ASP A 440 -15.15 -20.30 -41.47
N GLU A 441 -14.24 -21.04 -42.12
CA GLU A 441 -14.12 -21.07 -43.55
C GLU A 441 -15.49 -21.54 -44.08
N GLU A 442 -16.40 -20.57 -44.29
CA GLU A 442 -17.64 -20.76 -45.03
C GLU A 442 -17.27 -21.11 -46.47
N GLY A 443 -16.94 -22.39 -46.67
CA GLY A 443 -16.88 -23.02 -47.95
C GLY A 443 -18.27 -22.93 -48.59
N VAL A 444 -18.41 -22.01 -49.54
CA VAL A 444 -19.51 -21.95 -50.50
C VAL A 444 -19.63 -23.31 -51.19
N LYS A 445 -20.52 -24.18 -50.70
CA LYS A 445 -20.88 -25.43 -51.38
C LYS A 445 -22.36 -25.43 -51.73
N GLY A 446 -22.59 -25.50 -53.05
CA GLY A 446 -23.89 -25.52 -53.67
C GLY A 446 -24.79 -26.67 -53.23
N LYS A 447 -26.08 -26.36 -53.22
CA LYS A 447 -27.20 -27.28 -52.98
C LYS A 447 -27.12 -28.50 -53.89
N THR A 448 -26.98 -29.69 -53.31
CA THR A 448 -27.57 -30.91 -53.89
C THR A 448 -28.27 -31.72 -52.80
N LYS A 449 -29.56 -31.98 -53.03
CA LYS A 449 -30.42 -32.82 -52.20
C LYS A 449 -30.08 -34.29 -52.46
N SER A 450 -29.75 -35.06 -51.43
CA SER A 450 -30.03 -36.50 -51.46
C SER A 450 -30.41 -37.01 -50.08
N LYS A 451 -31.54 -37.73 -50.04
CA LYS A 451 -32.05 -38.47 -48.89
C LYS A 451 -31.35 -39.82 -48.86
N THR A 452 -30.70 -40.16 -47.76
CA THR A 452 -30.48 -41.57 -47.41
C THR A 452 -30.49 -41.78 -45.90
N LYS A 453 -31.24 -42.79 -45.51
CA LYS A 453 -31.59 -43.21 -44.15
C LYS A 453 -30.60 -44.32 -43.78
N GLY A 454 -29.76 -44.10 -42.77
CA GLY A 454 -28.78 -45.09 -42.31
C GLY A 454 -28.62 -45.05 -40.79
N LYS A 455 -29.12 -46.10 -40.12
CA LYS A 455 -28.83 -46.39 -38.71
C LYS A 455 -27.41 -46.97 -38.62
N GLY A 456 -26.56 -46.39 -37.78
CA GLY A 456 -25.24 -46.95 -37.45
C GLY A 456 -24.79 -46.50 -36.06
N LYS A 457 -24.79 -47.44 -35.12
CA LYS A 457 -24.22 -47.32 -33.78
C LYS A 457 -22.69 -47.34 -33.86
N GLY A 458 -22.02 -46.44 -33.16
CA GLY A 458 -20.58 -46.50 -32.88
C GLY A 458 -20.19 -45.37 -31.94
N LYS A 459 -20.23 -45.62 -30.62
CA LYS A 459 -19.73 -44.69 -29.61
C LYS A 459 -18.25 -44.96 -29.40
N ASP A 460 -17.40 -44.32 -30.19
CA ASP A 460 -15.98 -44.22 -29.87
C ASP A 460 -15.79 -43.09 -28.86
N LYS A 461 -15.45 -43.48 -27.63
CA LYS A 461 -14.99 -42.57 -26.58
C LYS A 461 -13.53 -42.23 -26.87
N SER A 462 -13.30 -41.32 -27.82
CA SER A 462 -11.98 -40.72 -27.97
C SER A 462 -11.69 -39.88 -26.73
N ARG A 463 -10.61 -40.27 -26.05
CA ARG A 463 -10.10 -39.65 -24.84
C ARG A 463 -9.56 -38.27 -25.23
N MET A 464 -10.41 -37.23 -25.14
CA MET A 464 -10.00 -35.84 -25.31
C MET A 464 -8.86 -35.56 -24.33
N ARG A 465 -7.67 -35.48 -24.88
CA ARG A 465 -6.45 -35.10 -24.18
C ARG A 465 -6.59 -33.60 -23.95
N THR A 466 -6.94 -33.21 -22.72
CA THR A 466 -6.97 -31.80 -22.30
C THR A 466 -5.58 -31.22 -22.56
N LYS A 467 -5.44 -30.41 -23.62
CA LYS A 467 -4.24 -29.58 -23.82
C LYS A 467 -4.09 -28.76 -22.55
N GLY A 468 -2.94 -28.87 -21.87
CA GLY A 468 -2.66 -28.08 -20.69
C GLY A 468 -2.74 -26.61 -21.09
N LYS A 469 -3.62 -25.85 -20.42
CA LYS A 469 -3.75 -24.41 -20.58
C LYS A 469 -2.38 -23.78 -20.33
N GLU A 470 -1.70 -23.37 -21.39
CA GLU A 470 -0.40 -22.70 -21.28
C GLU A 470 -0.63 -21.41 -20.50
N ARG A 471 0.05 -21.29 -19.35
CA ARG A 471 0.02 -20.08 -18.55
C ARG A 471 0.76 -18.99 -19.34
N GLY A 472 0.02 -18.15 -20.05
CA GLY A 472 0.48 -16.89 -20.63
C GLY A 472 1.49 -16.21 -19.73
N VAL A 473 2.66 -15.97 -20.31
CA VAL A 473 3.82 -15.44 -19.62
C VAL A 473 3.53 -13.98 -19.33
N ALA A 474 3.48 -13.58 -18.05
CA ALA A 474 3.38 -12.14 -17.78
C ALA A 474 4.59 -11.42 -18.32
N VAL A 475 4.28 -10.29 -18.93
CA VAL A 475 5.25 -9.30 -19.38
C VAL A 475 6.05 -8.84 -18.17
N ALA A 476 7.36 -8.99 -18.22
CA ALA A 476 8.24 -8.37 -17.23
C ALA A 476 8.34 -6.87 -17.54
N LEU A 477 8.27 -6.06 -16.49
CA LEU A 477 8.33 -4.61 -16.59
C LEU A 477 9.61 -4.12 -15.90
N LEU A 478 10.12 -2.99 -16.38
CA LEU A 478 11.25 -2.29 -15.76
C LEU A 478 10.74 -1.01 -15.10
N CYS A 479 11.30 -0.71 -13.93
CA CYS A 479 11.12 0.57 -13.26
C CYS A 479 11.66 1.69 -14.15
N PRO A 480 10.85 2.66 -14.55
CA PRO A 480 11.31 3.72 -15.45
C PRO A 480 12.28 4.71 -14.78
N GLN A 481 12.42 4.66 -13.45
CA GLN A 481 13.33 5.54 -12.70
C GLN A 481 14.71 4.91 -12.47
N CYS A 482 14.81 3.60 -12.21
CA CYS A 482 16.06 2.95 -11.83
C CYS A 482 16.43 1.74 -12.70
N GLY A 483 15.60 1.39 -13.69
CA GLY A 483 15.81 0.25 -14.59
C GLY A 483 15.69 -1.13 -13.93
N GLY A 484 15.33 -1.21 -12.65
CA GLY A 484 15.16 -2.49 -11.94
C GLY A 484 13.84 -3.18 -12.33
N ALA A 485 13.81 -4.52 -12.33
CA ALA A 485 12.60 -5.27 -12.62
C ALA A 485 11.49 -5.04 -11.59
N ILE A 486 10.23 -4.93 -12.05
CA ILE A 486 9.02 -4.70 -11.24
C ILE A 486 7.82 -5.55 -11.67
#